data_AF-A0A565BGR6-F1
#
_entry.id   AF-A0A565BGR6-F1
#
_cell.length_a   1.000
_cell.length_b   1.000
_cell.length_c   1.000
_cell.angle_alpha   90.00
_cell.angle_beta   90.00
_cell.angle_gamma   90.00
#
_symmetry.space_group_name_H-M   'P 1'
#
loop_
_entity.id
_entity.type
_entity.pdbx_description
1 polymer ?
#
loop_
_entity_poly.entity_id
_entity_poly.type
_entity_poly.pdbx_seq_one_letter_code
_entity_poly.pdbx_strand_id
1 'polypeptide(L)'
;MDAREWILGQDSEQKVIFQALDRVDRETETEIFRLSTDAVWRSDSQTTCLAWIARKNLNRIIDQGSLIQPYTSSALMAEALAVREALSQAVNKDWQNLRLASDSQTLIRLINKKIVNNEIYGILQDISILSQFLLCNL
;
A
#
# COMPACT_ATOMS: atom_id res chain seq x y z
N MET A 1 -23.24 0.63 -23.40
CA MET A 1 -22.85 0.61 -21.98
C MET A 1 -22.53 2.04 -21.59
N ASP A 2 -23.48 2.69 -20.91
CA ASP A 2 -23.40 4.11 -20.56
C ASP A 2 -22.75 4.27 -19.18
N ALA A 3 -21.94 5.32 -19.00
CA ALA A 3 -21.21 5.59 -17.74
C ALA A 3 -22.13 5.78 -16.51
N ARG A 4 -23.43 6.02 -16.74
CA ARG A 4 -24.45 6.14 -15.69
C ARG A 4 -24.81 4.81 -15.04
N GLU A 5 -24.79 3.71 -15.79
CA GLU A 5 -25.16 2.37 -15.29
C GLU A 5 -24.04 1.78 -14.39
N TRP A 6 -22.78 2.15 -14.63
CA TRP A 6 -21.62 1.71 -13.84
C TRP A 6 -21.61 2.28 -12.41
N ILE A 7 -22.09 3.51 -12.23
CA ILE A 7 -22.10 4.20 -10.93
C ILE A 7 -23.16 3.60 -9.99
N LEU A 8 -24.32 3.19 -10.53
CA LEU A 8 -25.42 2.62 -9.75
C LEU A 8 -25.11 1.18 -9.26
N GLY A 9 -24.33 0.43 -10.02
CA GLY A 9 -23.89 -0.93 -9.65
C GLY A 9 -22.96 -0.95 -8.44
N GLN A 10 -22.01 -0.01 -8.35
CA GLN A 10 -21.06 0.02 -7.22
C GLN A 10 -21.70 0.46 -5.89
N ASP A 11 -22.63 1.42 -5.92
CA ASP A 11 -23.26 1.95 -4.70
C ASP A 11 -24.12 0.88 -3.99
N SER A 12 -24.83 0.07 -4.77
CA SER A 12 -25.74 -0.96 -4.24
C SER A 12 -25.01 -2.19 -3.70
N GLU A 13 -23.93 -2.65 -4.33
CA GLU A 13 -23.11 -3.75 -3.81
C GLU A 13 -22.31 -3.35 -2.56
N GLN A 14 -21.80 -2.12 -2.51
CA GLN A 14 -21.06 -1.63 -1.33
C GLN A 14 -21.96 -1.54 -0.10
N LYS A 15 -23.18 -0.99 -0.24
CA LYS A 15 -24.09 -0.76 0.89
C LYS A 15 -24.53 -2.05 1.59
N VAL A 16 -24.72 -3.12 0.82
CA VAL A 16 -25.08 -4.46 1.36
C VAL A 16 -23.91 -5.07 2.13
N ILE A 17 -22.67 -4.91 1.64
CA ILE A 17 -21.46 -5.39 2.32
C ILE A 17 -21.24 -4.64 3.64
N PHE A 18 -21.39 -3.31 3.65
CA PHE A 18 -21.24 -2.49 4.87
C PHE A 18 -22.27 -2.83 5.96
N GLN A 19 -23.52 -3.13 5.59
CA GLN A 19 -24.57 -3.48 6.57
C GLN A 19 -24.41 -4.89 7.15
N ALA A 20 -23.82 -5.83 6.39
CA ALA A 20 -23.57 -7.19 6.87
C ALA A 20 -22.38 -7.30 7.82
N LEU A 21 -21.37 -6.42 7.69
CA LEU A 21 -20.17 -6.40 8.53
C LEU A 21 -20.37 -5.76 9.91
N ASP A 22 -21.45 -5.00 10.12
CA ASP A 22 -21.67 -4.25 11.37
C ASP A 22 -22.19 -5.12 12.53
N ARG A 23 -22.48 -6.40 12.29
CA ARG A 23 -23.11 -7.30 13.27
C ARG A 23 -22.18 -8.34 13.90
N VAL A 24 -20.93 -8.46 13.47
CA VAL A 24 -19.99 -9.47 13.99
C VAL A 24 -18.64 -8.80 14.23
N ASP A 25 -18.51 -8.11 15.36
CA ASP A 25 -17.67 -8.56 16.49
C ASP A 25 -17.38 -7.38 17.42
N ARG A 26 -17.78 -7.53 18.69
CA ARG A 26 -17.31 -6.71 19.81
C ARG A 26 -16.35 -7.56 20.60
N GLU A 27 -15.19 -7.83 20.04
CA GLU A 27 -14.04 -8.36 20.77
C GLU A 27 -12.80 -7.57 20.37
N THR A 28 -11.90 -7.35 21.31
CA THR A 28 -10.66 -6.57 21.26
C THR A 28 -9.81 -6.82 20.00
N GLU A 29 -10.20 -6.23 18.88
CA GLU A 29 -9.49 -6.35 17.61
C GLU A 29 -8.33 -5.35 17.64
N THR A 30 -7.12 -5.88 17.80
CA THR A 30 -5.87 -5.12 17.60
C THR A 30 -6.03 -4.27 16.35
N GLU A 31 -5.96 -2.94 16.47
CA GLU A 31 -6.27 -2.04 15.36
C GLU A 31 -5.32 -2.31 14.18
N ILE A 32 -5.83 -2.95 13.12
CA ILE A 32 -5.03 -3.27 11.93
C ILE A 32 -5.06 -2.07 10.98
N PHE A 33 -3.92 -1.46 10.74
CA PHE A 33 -3.78 -0.44 9.71
C PHE A 33 -3.69 -1.11 8.33
N ARG A 34 -4.47 -0.66 7.35
CA ARG A 34 -4.31 -1.08 5.95
C ARG A 34 -3.59 0.03 5.21
N LEU A 35 -2.44 -0.28 4.63
CA LEU A 35 -1.60 0.66 3.90
C LEU A 35 -1.54 0.24 2.44
N SER A 36 -2.13 1.03 1.55
CA SER A 36 -2.06 0.78 0.11
C SER A 36 -1.09 1.75 -0.54
N THR A 37 -0.32 1.25 -1.50
CA THR A 37 0.72 2.02 -2.20
C THR A 37 0.58 1.88 -3.71
N ASP A 38 0.97 2.92 -4.43
CA ASP A 38 1.01 2.94 -5.89
C ASP A 38 2.12 3.89 -6.35
N ALA A 39 2.64 3.68 -7.55
CA ALA A 39 3.66 4.53 -8.14
C ALA A 39 3.42 4.81 -9.63
N VAL A 40 3.66 6.06 -10.03
CA VAL A 40 3.67 6.48 -11.44
C VAL A 40 5.10 6.81 -11.84
N TRP A 41 5.69 5.99 -12.71
CA TRP A 41 7.04 6.19 -13.22
C TRP A 41 7.05 6.84 -14.61
N ARG A 42 7.95 7.80 -14.79
CA ARG A 42 8.19 8.49 -16.05
C ARG A 42 9.63 8.27 -16.52
N SER A 43 9.79 7.53 -17.62
CA SER A 43 11.10 7.11 -18.13
C SER A 43 11.93 8.24 -18.76
N ASP A 44 11.27 9.23 -19.37
CA ASP A 44 11.89 10.38 -20.05
C ASP A 44 12.83 11.20 -19.14
N SER A 45 12.48 11.28 -17.86
CA SER A 45 13.05 12.14 -16.85
C SER A 45 13.54 11.35 -15.64
N GLN A 46 13.33 10.03 -15.65
CA GLN A 46 13.64 9.11 -14.54
C GLN A 46 13.06 9.59 -13.21
N THR A 47 11.85 10.18 -13.26
CA THR A 47 11.11 10.65 -12.09
C THR A 47 9.95 9.73 -11.81
N THR A 48 9.64 9.53 -10.54
CA THR A 48 8.43 8.82 -10.12
C THR A 48 7.61 9.66 -9.14
N CYS A 49 6.29 9.50 -9.20
CA CYS A 49 5.39 9.91 -8.13
C CYS A 49 5.06 8.68 -7.30
N LEU A 50 5.30 8.74 -6.01
CA LEU A 50 4.95 7.71 -5.04
C LEU A 50 3.68 8.17 -4.33
N ALA A 51 2.75 7.26 -4.09
CA ALA A 51 1.54 7.55 -3.33
C ALA A 51 1.25 6.47 -2.29
N TRP A 52 0.66 6.89 -1.18
CA TRP A 52 0.15 5.97 -0.17
C TRP A 52 -1.17 6.45 0.40
N ILE A 53 -1.94 5.48 0.88
CA ILE A 53 -3.18 5.72 1.61
C ILE A 53 -3.28 4.73 2.77
N ALA A 54 -3.39 5.27 3.97
CA ALA A 54 -3.58 4.50 5.19
C ALA A 54 -5.05 4.54 5.61
N ARG A 55 -5.58 3.36 5.91
CA ARG A 55 -6.96 3.15 6.33
C ARG A 55 -7.02 2.39 7.63
N LYS A 56 -8.06 2.66 8.41
CA LYS A 56 -8.32 2.03 9.70
C LYS A 56 -9.80 1.67 9.82
N ASN A 57 -10.10 0.61 10.57
CA ASN A 57 -11.47 0.13 10.84
C ASN A 57 -12.26 -0.04 9.53
N LEU A 58 -13.53 0.41 9.48
CA LEU A 58 -14.47 0.39 8.34
C LEU A 58 -13.99 1.18 7.09
N ASN A 59 -12.75 0.94 6.64
CA ASN A 59 -12.07 1.53 5.51
C ASN A 59 -11.89 3.06 5.57
N ARG A 60 -11.97 3.64 6.78
CA ARG A 60 -11.79 5.09 6.99
C ARG A 60 -10.35 5.48 6.71
N ILE A 61 -10.17 6.46 5.83
CA ILE A 61 -8.84 7.06 5.56
C ILE A 61 -8.40 7.82 6.80
N ILE A 62 -7.20 7.52 7.28
CA ILE A 62 -6.58 8.21 8.42
C ILE A 62 -5.41 9.09 8.00
N ASP A 63 -4.79 8.77 6.86
CA ASP A 63 -3.65 9.49 6.31
C ASP A 63 -3.51 9.12 4.83
N GLN A 64 -2.98 10.05 4.05
CA GLN A 64 -2.65 9.84 2.65
C GLN A 64 -1.60 10.85 2.25
N GLY A 65 -0.79 10.52 1.26
CA GLY A 65 0.24 11.41 0.79
C GLY A 65 0.80 10.99 -0.56
N SER A 66 1.65 11.88 -1.09
CA SER A 66 2.42 11.61 -2.28
C SER A 66 3.78 12.28 -2.20
N LEU A 67 4.76 11.72 -2.91
CA LEU A 67 6.13 12.21 -2.96
C LEU A 67 6.68 12.08 -4.37
N ILE A 68 7.30 13.14 -4.89
CA ILE A 68 8.08 13.05 -6.13
C ILE A 68 9.49 12.59 -5.79
N GLN A 69 9.92 11.52 -6.44
CA GLN A 69 11.22 10.90 -6.23
C GLN A 69 12.01 10.91 -7.55
N PRO A 70 13.16 11.61 -7.61
CA PRO A 70 14.06 11.57 -8.76
C PRO A 70 14.90 10.28 -8.77
N TYR A 71 15.59 10.05 -9.89
CA TYR A 71 16.56 8.96 -10.08
C TYR A 71 15.96 7.56 -9.93
N THR A 72 14.82 7.35 -10.58
CA THR A 72 14.14 6.05 -10.62
C THR A 72 14.31 5.42 -12.00
N SER A 73 14.98 4.27 -12.05
CA SER A 73 15.38 3.60 -13.31
C SER A 73 14.31 2.71 -13.92
N SER A 74 13.29 2.32 -13.16
CA SER A 74 12.22 1.44 -13.64
C SER A 74 10.92 1.59 -12.86
N ALA A 75 9.83 1.09 -13.44
CA ALA A 75 8.55 0.94 -12.73
C ALA A 75 8.68 0.04 -11.50
N LEU A 76 9.51 -1.01 -11.55
CA LEU A 76 9.73 -1.89 -10.40
C LEU A 76 10.41 -1.15 -9.24
N MET A 77 11.40 -0.30 -9.55
CA MET A 77 12.03 0.56 -8.55
C MET A 77 11.04 1.57 -7.98
N ALA A 78 10.18 2.16 -8.81
CA ALA A 78 9.13 3.06 -8.38
C ALA A 78 8.16 2.41 -7.36
N GLU A 79 7.67 1.21 -7.67
CA GLU A 79 6.82 0.42 -6.77
C GLU A 79 7.53 0.13 -5.44
N ALA A 80 8.79 -0.29 -5.51
CA ALA A 80 9.58 -0.59 -4.31
C ALA A 80 9.77 0.67 -3.43
N LEU A 81 10.00 1.82 -4.06
CA LEU A 81 10.13 3.10 -3.38
C LEU A 81 8.81 3.53 -2.74
N ALA A 82 7.66 3.30 -3.37
CA ALA A 82 6.35 3.61 -2.80
C ALA A 82 6.08 2.79 -1.54
N VAL A 83 6.38 1.48 -1.58
CA VAL A 83 6.29 0.60 -0.40
C VAL A 83 7.20 1.07 0.72
N ARG A 84 8.48 1.36 0.42
CA ARG A 84 9.44 1.84 1.42
C ARG A 84 8.99 3.16 2.05
N GLU A 85 8.54 4.11 1.24
CA GLU A 85 8.08 5.41 1.71
C GLU A 85 6.85 5.26 2.62
N ALA A 86 5.86 4.47 2.21
CA ALA A 86 4.67 4.23 3.01
C ALA A 86 5.00 3.59 4.37
N LEU A 87 5.90 2.61 4.40
CA LEU A 87 6.37 2.02 5.67
C LEU A 87 7.14 3.04 6.52
N SER A 88 7.91 3.92 5.91
CA SER A 88 8.62 5.00 6.61
C SER A 88 7.64 5.98 7.26
N GLN A 89 6.55 6.32 6.56
CA GLN A 89 5.45 7.12 7.10
C GLN A 89 4.74 6.40 8.26
N ALA A 90 4.56 5.09 8.17
CA ALA A 90 4.00 4.29 9.26
C ALA A 90 4.89 4.31 10.51
N VAL A 91 6.22 4.19 10.35
CA VAL A 91 7.17 4.35 11.46
C VAL A 91 7.06 5.73 12.09
N ASN A 92 7.08 6.79 11.27
CA ASN A 92 7.01 8.17 11.75
C ASN A 92 5.72 8.52 12.49
N LYS A 93 4.65 7.73 12.28
CA LYS A 93 3.33 7.91 12.89
C LYS A 93 3.02 6.86 13.96
N ASP A 94 4.02 6.06 14.34
CA ASP A 94 3.91 4.99 15.35
C ASP A 94 2.79 3.98 15.05
N TRP A 95 2.51 3.71 13.78
CA TRP A 95 1.54 2.69 13.39
C TRP A 95 2.15 1.31 13.55
N GLN A 96 1.52 0.47 14.38
CA GLN A 96 1.93 -0.91 14.60
C GLN A 96 0.86 -1.87 14.04
N ASN A 97 1.26 -3.10 13.71
CA ASN A 97 0.35 -4.14 13.23
C ASN A 97 -0.42 -3.73 11.96
N LEU A 98 0.30 -3.56 10.86
CA LEU A 98 -0.27 -3.11 9.59
C LEU A 98 -0.25 -4.20 8.51
N ARG A 99 -1.18 -4.09 7.56
CA ARG A 99 -1.23 -4.87 6.31
C ARG A 99 -0.92 -3.93 5.16
N LEU A 100 0.18 -4.18 4.46
CA LEU A 100 0.54 -3.45 3.26
C LEU A 100 -0.07 -4.12 2.03
N ALA A 101 -0.52 -3.34 1.06
CA ALA A 101 -1.02 -3.81 -0.22
C ALA A 101 -0.39 -3.02 -1.36
N SER A 102 0.31 -3.72 -2.25
CA SER A 102 0.78 -3.22 -3.55
C SER A 102 0.23 -4.14 -4.64
N ASP A 103 -0.12 -3.58 -5.79
CA ASP A 103 -0.57 -4.33 -6.97
C ASP A 103 0.59 -4.89 -7.81
N SER A 104 1.83 -4.51 -7.47
CA SER A 104 3.05 -5.00 -8.11
C SER A 104 3.37 -6.44 -7.74
N GLN A 105 2.76 -7.39 -8.47
CA GLN A 105 2.98 -8.82 -8.28
C GLN A 105 4.47 -9.21 -8.35
N THR A 106 5.25 -8.52 -9.18
CA THR A 106 6.70 -8.71 -9.28
C THR A 106 7.39 -8.35 -7.97
N LEU A 107 7.11 -7.18 -7.41
CA LEU A 107 7.70 -6.73 -6.15
C LEU A 107 7.31 -7.66 -4.99
N ILE A 108 6.02 -7.95 -4.85
CA ILE A 108 5.50 -8.86 -3.81
C ILE A 108 6.18 -10.23 -3.91
N ARG A 109 6.37 -10.75 -5.12
CA ARG A 109 7.11 -12.01 -5.34
C ARG A 109 8.56 -11.91 -4.91
N LEU A 110 9.27 -10.83 -5.22
CA LEU A 110 10.67 -10.64 -4.82
C LEU A 110 10.82 -10.62 -3.30
N ILE A 111 9.93 -9.89 -2.61
CA ILE A 111 9.89 -9.80 -1.15
C ILE A 111 9.60 -11.18 -0.53
N ASN A 112 8.48 -11.80 -0.93
CA ASN A 112 8.03 -13.06 -0.31
C ASN A 112 8.98 -14.23 -0.55
N LYS A 113 9.63 -14.28 -1.71
CA LYS A 113 10.60 -15.33 -2.04
C LYS A 113 12.05 -14.96 -1.68
N LYS A 114 12.28 -13.77 -1.10
CA LYS A 114 13.61 -13.24 -0.80
C LYS A 114 14.57 -13.33 -2.00
N ILE A 115 14.04 -13.04 -3.20
CA ILE A 115 14.81 -13.10 -4.44
C ILE A 115 15.66 -11.85 -4.54
N VAL A 116 16.95 -12.04 -4.80
CA VAL A 116 17.88 -10.93 -5.03
C VAL A 116 17.57 -10.28 -6.38
N ASN A 117 17.41 -8.96 -6.36
CA ASN A 117 17.37 -8.12 -7.56
C ASN A 117 18.35 -6.96 -7.33
N ASN A 118 19.38 -6.86 -8.17
CA ASN A 118 20.46 -5.90 -7.98
C ASN A 118 20.02 -4.43 -8.10
N GLU A 119 19.00 -4.15 -8.93
CA GLU A 119 18.50 -2.80 -9.15
C GLU A 119 17.88 -2.24 -7.87
N ILE A 120 17.06 -3.04 -7.19
CA ILE A 120 16.30 -2.62 -6.01
C ILE A 120 16.81 -3.24 -4.72
N TYR A 121 18.00 -3.84 -4.71
CA TYR A 121 18.50 -4.62 -3.58
C TYR A 121 18.48 -3.84 -2.27
N GLY A 122 19.02 -2.61 -2.28
CA GLY A 122 19.00 -1.74 -1.09
C GLY A 122 17.58 -1.43 -0.61
N ILE A 123 16.66 -1.17 -1.54
CA ILE A 123 15.25 -0.87 -1.23
C ILE A 123 14.57 -2.11 -0.62
N LEU A 124 14.85 -3.31 -1.13
CA LEU A 124 14.32 -4.55 -0.56
C LEU A 124 14.82 -4.79 0.87
N GLN A 125 16.07 -4.44 1.18
CA GLN A 125 16.59 -4.50 2.55
C GLN A 125 15.88 -3.50 3.46
N ASP A 126 15.71 -2.26 3.01
CA ASP A 126 14.98 -1.23 3.77
C ASP A 126 13.54 -1.70 4.08
N ILE A 127 12.82 -2.21 3.08
CA ILE A 127 11.47 -2.75 3.24
C ILE A 127 11.47 -3.87 4.27
N SER A 128 12.39 -4.83 4.19
CA SER A 128 12.45 -5.95 5.13
C SER A 128 12.65 -5.48 6.57
N ILE A 129 13.53 -4.50 6.80
CA ILE A 129 13.80 -3.95 8.14
C ILE A 129 12.57 -3.20 8.66
N LEU A 130 11.99 -2.32 7.85
CA LEU A 130 10.82 -1.54 8.23
C LEU A 130 9.61 -2.45 8.52
N SER A 131 9.37 -3.44 7.68
CA SER A 131 8.27 -4.38 7.86
C SER A 131 8.41 -5.20 9.15
N GLN A 132 9.63 -5.61 9.50
CA GLN A 132 9.88 -6.30 10.75
C GLN A 132 9.62 -5.40 11.97
N PHE A 133 10.03 -4.13 11.90
CA PHE A 133 9.82 -3.16 12.97
C PHE A 133 8.33 -2.87 13.23
N LEU A 134 7.51 -2.89 12.18
CA LEU A 134 6.09 -2.54 12.23
C LEU A 134 5.15 -3.75 12.48
N LEU A 135 5.70 -4.96 12.60
CA LEU A 135 4.93 -6.22 12.55
C LEU A 135 4.01 -6.27 11.32
N CYS A 136 4.53 -5.79 10.18
CA CYS A 136 3.80 -5.62 8.94
C CYS A 136 3.66 -6.94 8.17
N ASN A 137 2.46 -7.23 7.66
CA ASN A 137 2.22 -8.29 6.68
C ASN A 137 2.10 -7.68 5.27
N LEU A 138 2.86 -8.21 4.31
CA LEU A 138 2.91 -7.83 2.89
C LEU A 138 2.18 -8.84 2.01
#